data_AF-G2ZLJ6-F1
#
_entry.id   AF-G2ZLJ6-F1
#
_cell.length_a   1.000
_cell.length_b   1.000
_cell.length_c   1.000
_cell.angle_alpha   90.00
_cell.angle_beta   90.00
_cell.angle_gamma   90.00
#
_symmetry.space_group_name_H-M   'P 1'
#
loop_
_entity.id
_entity.type
_entity.pdbx_description
1 polymer ?
#
loop_
_entity_poly.entity_id
_entity_poly.type
_entity_poly.pdbx_seq_one_letter_code
_entity_poly.pdbx_strand_id
1 'polypeptide(L)'
;MLAVVLENLQRSKGQWMEIARALAPESVVSYYSWLTKFAGGRISDPSVNRIQRLYDWFELARAQSPQGAPPSSGAPGGADES
;
A
#
# COMPACT_ATOMS: atom_id res chain seq x y z
N MET A 1 -10.56 -6.96 -2.59
CA MET A 1 -10.21 -5.87 -1.65
C MET A 1 -9.45 -6.38 -0.42
N LEU A 2 -10.04 -7.23 0.42
CA LEU A 2 -9.37 -7.72 1.65
C LEU A 2 -8.03 -8.42 1.39
N ALA A 3 -7.99 -9.37 0.46
CA ALA A 3 -6.77 -10.10 0.11
C ALA A 3 -5.64 -9.17 -0.38
N VAL A 4 -5.99 -8.15 -1.19
CA VAL A 4 -5.05 -7.14 -1.69
C VAL A 4 -4.50 -6.30 -0.54
N VAL A 5 -5.35 -5.86 0.39
CA VAL A 5 -4.91 -5.12 1.58
C VAL A 5 -3.99 -5.97 2.44
N LEU A 6 -4.31 -7.25 2.65
CA LEU A 6 -3.46 -8.16 3.43
C LEU A 6 -2.10 -8.38 2.75
N GLU A 7 -2.07 -8.58 1.43
CA GLU A 7 -0.81 -8.72 0.70
C GLU A 7 0.06 -7.47 0.81
N ASN A 8 -0.52 -6.29 0.55
CA ASN A 8 0.21 -5.02 0.67
C ASN A 8 0.66 -4.76 2.11
N LEU A 9 -0.16 -5.12 3.10
CA LEU A 9 0.20 -5.01 4.50
C LEU A 9 1.38 -5.92 4.86
N GLN A 10 1.43 -7.15 4.34
CA GLN A 10 2.58 -8.04 4.52
C GLN A 10 3.84 -7.53 3.81
N ARG A 11 3.72 -6.91 2.63
CA ARG A 11 4.83 -6.27 1.91
C ARG A 11 5.37 -5.05 2.66
N SER A 12 4.51 -4.27 3.28
CA SER A 12 4.87 -3.10 4.09
C SER A 12 5.22 -3.45 5.55
N LYS A 13 5.60 -4.70 5.84
CA LYS A 13 6.01 -5.15 7.18
C LYS A 13 7.27 -4.40 7.62
N GLY A 14 7.09 -3.45 8.55
CA GLY A 14 8.11 -2.50 9.00
C GLY A 14 7.62 -1.06 8.95
N GLN A 15 6.70 -0.73 8.03
CA GLN A 15 6.11 0.60 7.86
C GLN A 15 4.72 0.73 8.49
N TRP A 16 4.22 -0.30 9.18
CA TRP A 16 2.89 -0.28 9.79
C TRP A 16 2.69 0.88 10.76
N MET A 17 3.75 1.32 11.44
CA MET A 17 3.70 2.47 12.33
C MET A 17 3.55 3.80 11.57
N GLU A 18 4.16 3.93 10.40
CA GLU A 18 4.00 5.09 9.52
C GLU A 18 2.59 5.14 8.93
N ILE A 19 2.09 3.99 8.45
CA ILE A 19 0.73 3.84 7.92
C ILE A 19 -0.30 4.20 9.00
N ALA A 20 -0.11 3.72 10.23
CA ALA A 20 -0.99 4.06 11.35
C ALA A 20 -0.96 5.56 11.69
N ARG A 21 0.23 6.20 11.65
CA ARG A 21 0.36 7.66 11.84
C ARG A 21 -0.34 8.45 10.75
N ALA A 22 -0.25 8.01 9.50
CA ALA A 22 -0.88 8.68 8.36
C ALA A 22 -2.41 8.54 8.38
N LEU A 23 -2.92 7.34 8.69
CA LEU A 23 -4.36 7.05 8.64
C LEU A 23 -5.13 7.44 9.91
N ALA A 24 -4.46 7.38 11.06
CA ALA A 24 -5.09 7.62 12.37
C ALA A 24 -4.10 8.30 13.34
N PRO A 25 -3.70 9.56 13.07
CA PRO A 25 -2.72 10.30 13.89
C PRO A 25 -3.16 10.48 15.34
N GLU A 26 -4.47 10.59 15.59
CA GLU A 26 -5.02 10.73 16.96
C GLU A 26 -5.15 9.38 17.70
N SER A 27 -4.95 8.26 17.01
CA SER A 27 -5.18 6.92 17.55
C SER A 27 -4.14 5.92 17.04
N VAL A 28 -2.89 6.37 16.87
CA VAL A 28 -1.80 5.58 16.27
C VAL A 28 -1.60 4.26 16.99
N VAL A 29 -1.56 4.27 18.32
CA VAL A 29 -1.32 3.06 19.13
C VAL A 29 -2.45 2.05 18.95
N SER A 30 -3.70 2.50 19.02
CA SER A 30 -4.89 1.67 18.82
C SER A 30 -4.96 1.11 17.40
N TYR A 31 -4.63 1.94 16.40
CA TYR A 31 -4.66 1.55 14.99
C TYR A 31 -3.52 0.58 14.65
N TYR A 32 -2.31 0.82 15.16
CA TYR A 32 -1.17 -0.09 15.02
C TYR A 32 -1.41 -1.45 15.68
N SER A 33 -1.98 -1.46 16.89
CA SER A 33 -2.39 -2.70 17.56
C SER A 33 -3.45 -3.47 16.75
N TRP A 34 -4.36 -2.74 16.10
CA TRP A 34 -5.32 -3.36 15.18
C TRP A 34 -4.64 -3.92 13.92
N LEU A 35 -3.72 -3.18 13.29
CA LEU A 35 -2.97 -3.64 12.10
C LEU A 35 -2.20 -4.93 12.35
N THR A 36 -1.51 -5.02 13.49
CA THR A 36 -0.73 -6.21 13.85
C THR A 36 -1.63 -7.43 14.08
N LYS A 37 -2.79 -7.25 14.73
CA LYS A 37 -3.81 -8.31 14.90
C LYS A 37 -4.46 -8.70 13.58
N PHE A 38 -4.73 -7.72 12.72
CA PHE A 38 -5.32 -7.90 11.40
C PHE A 38 -4.39 -8.70 10.48
N ALA A 39 -3.11 -8.31 10.41
CA ALA A 39 -2.07 -9.03 9.67
C ALA A 39 -1.86 -10.46 10.20
N GLY A 40 -2.02 -10.67 11.52
CA GLY A 40 -1.93 -11.97 12.16
C GLY A 40 -3.19 -12.84 12.05
N GLY A 41 -4.21 -12.41 11.30
CA GLY A 41 -5.45 -13.17 11.15
C GLY A 41 -6.27 -13.34 12.43
N ARG A 42 -5.98 -12.56 13.48
CA ARG A 42 -6.65 -12.63 14.79
C ARG A 42 -7.95 -11.83 14.87
N ILE A 43 -8.35 -11.19 13.78
CA ILE A 43 -9.58 -10.37 13.72
C ILE A 43 -10.60 -11.10 12.87
N SER A 44 -11.67 -11.58 13.51
CA SER A 44 -12.75 -12.30 12.85
C SER A 44 -13.69 -11.39 12.05
N ASP A 45 -13.91 -10.14 12.48
CA ASP A 45 -14.69 -9.13 11.77
C ASP A 45 -13.93 -7.79 11.69
N PRO A 46 -13.09 -7.62 10.66
CA PRO A 46 -12.40 -6.35 10.44
C PRO A 46 -13.37 -5.33 9.85
N SER A 47 -13.53 -4.17 10.50
CA SER A 47 -14.45 -3.12 10.04
C SER A 47 -14.15 -2.70 8.59
N VAL A 48 -15.13 -2.85 7.71
CA VAL A 48 -15.02 -2.53 6.27
C VAL A 48 -14.48 -1.12 6.03
N ASN A 49 -14.91 -0.14 6.85
CA ASN A 49 -14.41 1.24 6.79
C ASN A 49 -12.88 1.35 7.00
N ARG A 50 -12.30 0.55 7.90
CA ARG A 50 -10.84 0.54 8.13
C ARG A 50 -10.10 -0.10 6.96
N ILE A 51 -10.65 -1.19 6.43
CA ILE A 51 -10.08 -1.86 5.25
C ILE A 51 -10.12 -0.93 4.04
N GLN A 52 -11.22 -0.19 3.84
CA GLN A 52 -11.37 0.76 2.75
C GLN A 52 -10.33 1.89 2.84
N ARG A 53 -10.13 2.47 4.03
CA ARG A 53 -9.10 3.51 4.24
C ARG A 53 -7.69 3.00 3.95
N LEU A 54 -7.37 1.76 4.34
CA LEU A 54 -6.10 1.13 4.01
C LEU A 54 -5.95 0.93 2.50
N TYR A 55 -6.97 0.40 1.85
CA TYR A 55 -6.97 0.19 0.41
C TYR A 55 -6.73 1.49 -0.35
N ASP A 56 -7.46 2.55 0.03
CA ASP A 56 -7.33 3.87 -0.56
C ASP A 56 -5.92 4.45 -0.38
N TRP A 57 -5.34 4.31 0.82
CA TRP A 57 -3.96 4.72 1.09
C TRP A 57 -2.94 3.97 0.24
N PHE A 58 -3.09 2.65 0.10
CA PHE A 58 -2.20 1.85 -0.76
C PHE A 58 -2.35 2.22 -2.24
N GLU A 59 -3.57 2.47 -2.71
CA GLU A 59 -3.81 2.96 -4.07
C GLU A 59 -3.18 4.32 -4.31
N LEU A 60 -3.31 5.25 -3.34
CA LEU A 60 -2.68 6.55 -3.41
C LEU A 60 -1.15 6.41 -3.42
N ALA A 61 -0.58 5.58 -2.55
CA ALA A 61 0.87 5.33 -2.49
C ALA A 61 1.39 4.69 -3.79
N ARG A 62 0.60 3.81 -4.41
CA ARG A 62 0.89 3.21 -5.72
C ARG A 62 0.83 4.23 -6.85
N ALA A 63 -0.15 5.13 -6.84
CA ALA A 63 -0.26 6.21 -7.81
C ALA A 63 0.89 7.24 -7.70
N GLN A 64 1.42 7.43 -6.49
CA GLN A 64 2.55 8.34 -6.22
C GLN A 64 3.92 7.69 -6.49
N SER A 65 3.99 6.36 -6.54
CA SER A 65 5.22 5.64 -6.87
C SER A 65 5.38 5.56 -8.40
N PRO A 66 6.39 6.22 -9.01
CA PRO A 66 6.52 6.29 -10.47
C PRO A 66 6.90 4.96 -11.15
N GLN A 67 6.88 3.83 -10.44
CA GLN A 67 7.27 2.52 -10.99
C GLN A 67 6.13 1.77 -11.73
N GLY A 68 5.06 2.50 -12.12
CA GLY A 68 4.00 2.00 -13.00
C GLY A 68 4.15 2.40 -14.47
N ALA A 69 5.24 3.07 -14.87
CA ALA A 69 5.54 3.20 -16.30
C ALA A 69 6.05 1.84 -16.80
N PRO A 70 5.41 1.19 -17.79
CA PRO A 70 6.07 0.09 -18.50
C PRO A 70 7.43 0.61 -18.98
N PRO A 71 8.50 -0.22 -19.01
CA PRO A 71 9.71 0.19 -19.71
C PRO A 71 9.26 0.54 -21.13
N SER A 72 9.46 1.79 -21.54
CA SER A 72 9.48 2.14 -22.95
C SER A 72 10.66 1.38 -23.57
N SER A 73 10.46 0.09 -23.83
CA SER A 73 11.22 -0.68 -24.80
C SER A 73 10.89 -0.04 -26.15
N GLY A 74 11.75 0.88 -26.56
CA GLY A 74 11.55 1.67 -27.77
C GLY A 74 12.76 2.53 -28.14
N ALA A 75 13.97 2.06 -27.88
CA ALA A 75 15.12 2.38 -28.72
C ALA A 75 15.73 1.02 -29.12
N PRO A 76 15.97 0.74 -30.41
CA PRO A 76 16.87 1.55 -31.24
C PRO A 76 16.46 1.68 -32.73
N GLY A 77 16.81 2.80 -33.35
CA GLY A 77 16.83 3.01 -34.80
C GLY A 77 17.14 4.48 -35.03
N GLY A 78 18.28 4.90 -35.59
CA GLY A 78 19.00 4.34 -36.71
C GLY A 78 18.67 5.21 -37.93
N ALA A 79 19.51 6.22 -38.19
CA ALA A 79 19.73 7.00 -39.41
C ALA A 79 20.48 8.26 -38.96
N ASP A 80 21.80 8.36 -39.09
CA ASP A 80 22.50 8.64 -40.35
C ASP A 80 21.83 9.78 -41.13
N GLU A 81 22.34 11.00 -40.97
CA GLU A 81 22.29 11.99 -42.04
C GLU A 81 23.52 12.91 -41.94
N SER A 82 24.08 13.18 -43.11
CA SER A 82 25.46 13.58 -43.44
C SER A 82 25.83 15.04 -43.16
#